data_AF-A0A971Q4B1-F1
#
_entry.id   AF-A0A971Q4B1-F1
#
_cell.length_a   1.000
_cell.length_b   1.000
_cell.length_c   1.000
_cell.angle_alpha   90.00
_cell.angle_beta   90.00
_cell.angle_gamma   90.00
#
_symmetry.space_group_name_H-M   'P 1'
#
loop_
_entity.id
_entity.type
_entity.pdbx_description
1 polymer ?
#
loop_
_entity_poly.entity_id
_entity_poly.type
_entity_poly.pdbx_seq_one_letter_code
_entity_poly.pdbx_strand_id
1 'polypeptide(L)'
;MAKDRTKIPPKVAREVLDEYRHRCAICGGDKPQFHHVDEDPSNHDPMNLLPLCPNCHLADQHDPTSKTDVDRLRMFRQHKDPAILDHRFVPLWRRCQFILHPARFSLALLQDHRRDLLDFVADLHMGTFYCGALLKLFDRARSGPIPDAPDMLHADFEESFRKWEDDVARTCLQQERKHVEEVRDQALSLIVELLRYQNWLPENDSHRRT
;
A
#
# COMPACT_ATOMS: atom_id res chain seq x y z
N MET A 1 -14.79 -16.36 -19.93
CA MET A 1 -15.90 -15.55 -20.49
C MET A 1 -15.38 -14.16 -20.76
N ALA A 2 -15.64 -13.58 -21.93
CA ALA A 2 -15.24 -12.20 -22.21
C ALA A 2 -16.04 -11.28 -21.28
N LYS A 3 -15.36 -10.59 -20.34
CA LYS A 3 -15.99 -9.54 -19.51
C LYS A 3 -16.63 -8.51 -20.46
N ASP A 4 -17.91 -8.24 -20.29
CA ASP A 4 -18.62 -7.20 -21.03
C ASP A 4 -17.95 -5.86 -20.72
N ARG A 5 -17.28 -5.26 -21.70
CA ARG A 5 -16.48 -4.05 -21.49
C ARG A 5 -17.39 -2.85 -21.65
N THR A 6 -17.71 -2.19 -20.55
CA THR A 6 -18.40 -0.90 -20.58
C THR A 6 -17.49 0.14 -21.26
N LYS A 7 -18.10 1.04 -22.06
CA LYS A 7 -17.33 2.06 -22.78
C LYS A 7 -16.86 3.15 -21.81
N ILE A 8 -15.54 3.32 -21.71
CA ILE A 8 -14.94 4.41 -20.92
C ILE A 8 -15.38 5.77 -21.50
N PRO A 9 -15.87 6.71 -20.65
CA PRO A 9 -16.23 8.04 -21.09
C PRO A 9 -15.07 8.75 -21.81
N PRO A 10 -15.29 9.38 -22.98
CA PRO A 10 -14.21 10.01 -23.76
C PRO A 10 -13.39 11.06 -23.00
N LYS A 11 -14.01 11.76 -22.04
CA LYS A 11 -13.33 12.76 -21.20
C LYS A 11 -12.29 12.10 -20.28
N VAL A 12 -12.70 11.05 -19.57
CA VAL A 12 -11.83 10.25 -18.69
C VAL A 12 -10.71 9.61 -19.49
N ALA A 13 -11.04 8.99 -20.63
CA ALA A 13 -10.05 8.37 -21.50
C ALA A 13 -8.97 9.38 -21.95
N ARG A 14 -9.38 10.59 -22.35
CA ARG A 14 -8.45 11.65 -22.75
C ARG A 14 -7.57 12.08 -21.59
N GLU A 15 -8.16 12.36 -20.42
CA GLU A 15 -7.44 12.77 -19.22
C GLU A 15 -6.31 11.79 -18.85
N VAL A 16 -6.63 10.49 -18.80
CA VAL A 16 -5.66 9.45 -18.47
C VAL A 16 -4.60 9.31 -19.58
N LEU A 17 -4.98 9.36 -20.86
CA LEU A 17 -3.99 9.27 -21.94
C LEU A 17 -3.05 10.47 -21.97
N ASP A 18 -3.57 11.68 -21.76
CA ASP A 18 -2.78 12.92 -21.72
C ASP A 18 -1.76 12.85 -20.56
N GLU A 19 -2.18 12.37 -19.39
CA GLU A 19 -1.33 12.18 -18.21
C GLU A 19 -0.12 11.27 -18.49
N TYR A 20 -0.29 10.25 -19.33
CA TYR A 20 0.77 9.32 -19.74
C TYR A 20 1.33 9.61 -21.13
N ARG A 21 1.06 10.79 -21.70
CA ARG A 21 1.52 11.21 -23.04
C ARG A 21 1.19 10.21 -24.15
N HIS A 22 0.05 9.54 -24.06
CA HIS A 22 -0.39 8.45 -24.94
C HIS A 22 0.56 7.23 -24.98
N ARG A 23 1.34 7.02 -23.93
CA ARG A 23 2.30 5.90 -23.81
C ARG A 23 1.86 4.91 -22.74
N CYS A 24 2.42 3.71 -22.81
CA CYS A 24 2.28 2.70 -21.76
C CYS A 24 2.85 3.20 -20.43
N ALA A 25 2.08 3.11 -19.35
CA ALA A 25 2.51 3.49 -18.02
C ALA A 25 3.75 2.70 -17.54
N ILE A 26 3.87 1.43 -17.94
CA ILE A 26 4.93 0.53 -17.45
C ILE A 26 6.21 0.62 -18.27
N CYS A 27 6.14 0.56 -19.59
CA CYS A 27 7.33 0.49 -20.46
C CYS A 27 7.49 1.68 -21.40
N GLY A 28 6.53 2.60 -21.43
CA GLY A 28 6.54 3.71 -22.39
C GLY A 28 6.32 3.28 -23.84
N GLY A 29 5.84 2.07 -24.14
CA GLY A 29 5.48 1.67 -25.51
C GLY A 29 4.25 2.40 -26.08
N ASP A 30 4.09 2.37 -27.40
CA ASP A 30 2.97 3.01 -28.10
C ASP A 30 1.70 2.15 -28.09
N LYS A 31 0.58 2.76 -28.54
CA LYS A 31 -0.75 2.14 -28.69
C LYS A 31 -1.26 1.46 -27.41
N PRO A 32 -1.33 2.18 -26.27
CA PRO A 32 -1.84 1.61 -25.03
C PRO A 32 -3.35 1.32 -25.10
N GLN A 33 -3.76 0.30 -24.37
CA GLN A 33 -5.14 -0.06 -24.04
C GLN A 33 -5.38 0.23 -22.55
N PHE A 34 -6.61 0.56 -22.17
CA PHE A 34 -6.94 0.79 -20.77
C PHE A 34 -7.06 -0.52 -19.98
N HIS A 35 -6.29 -0.60 -18.91
CA HIS A 35 -6.38 -1.61 -17.88
C HIS A 35 -7.05 -1.02 -16.63
N HIS A 36 -8.03 -1.73 -16.07
CA HIS A 36 -8.69 -1.34 -14.82
C HIS A 36 -7.93 -1.98 -13.66
N VAL A 37 -7.43 -1.16 -12.74
CA VAL A 37 -6.57 -1.59 -11.62
C VAL A 37 -7.30 -2.57 -10.70
N ASP A 38 -8.59 -2.37 -10.45
CA ASP A 38 -9.44 -3.25 -9.66
C ASP A 38 -10.06 -4.42 -10.44
N GLU A 39 -9.71 -4.57 -11.72
CA GLU A 39 -10.26 -5.54 -12.65
C GLU A 39 -11.78 -5.42 -12.93
N ASP A 40 -12.44 -4.34 -12.50
CA ASP A 40 -13.85 -4.04 -12.78
C ASP A 40 -13.98 -3.13 -14.02
N PRO A 41 -14.48 -3.64 -15.16
CA PRO A 41 -14.60 -2.87 -16.40
C PRO A 41 -15.67 -1.77 -16.36
N SER A 42 -16.44 -1.65 -15.27
CA SER A 42 -17.44 -0.60 -15.07
C SER A 42 -16.91 0.59 -14.25
N ASN A 43 -15.78 0.42 -13.55
CA ASN A 43 -15.20 1.46 -12.72
C ASN A 43 -14.26 2.37 -13.51
N HIS A 44 -14.82 3.42 -14.11
CA HIS A 44 -14.09 4.38 -14.94
C HIS A 44 -13.45 5.54 -14.16
N ASP A 45 -13.12 5.38 -12.87
CA ASP A 45 -12.35 6.40 -12.15
C ASP A 45 -10.96 6.57 -12.81
N PRO A 46 -10.49 7.80 -13.08
CA PRO A 46 -9.16 8.02 -13.68
C PRO A 46 -8.01 7.37 -12.90
N MET A 47 -8.11 7.26 -11.58
CA MET A 47 -7.16 6.58 -10.70
C MET A 47 -7.34 5.07 -10.67
N ASN A 48 -8.40 4.53 -11.27
CA ASN A 48 -8.56 3.10 -11.52
C ASN A 48 -8.07 2.68 -12.90
N LEU A 49 -7.62 3.61 -13.75
CA LEU A 49 -7.22 3.33 -15.13
C LEU A 49 -5.71 3.47 -15.34
N LEU A 50 -5.11 2.49 -16.02
CA LEU A 50 -3.74 2.51 -16.51
C LEU A 50 -3.70 2.28 -18.03
N PRO A 51 -3.04 3.16 -18.81
CA PRO A 51 -2.79 2.90 -20.23
C PRO A 51 -1.62 1.92 -20.36
N LEU A 52 -1.85 0.70 -20.87
CA LEU A 52 -0.83 -0.34 -21.02
C LEU A 52 -0.73 -0.82 -22.47
N CYS A 53 0.48 -0.98 -23.01
CA CYS A 53 0.66 -1.60 -24.33
C CYS A 53 0.24 -3.08 -24.32
N PRO A 54 -0.06 -3.71 -25.47
CA PRO A 54 -0.48 -5.11 -25.52
C PRO A 54 0.45 -6.07 -24.77
N ASN A 55 1.76 -5.84 -24.81
CA ASN A 55 2.72 -6.66 -24.09
C ASN A 55 2.56 -6.54 -22.57
N CYS A 56 2.52 -5.32 -22.03
CA CYS A 56 2.33 -5.09 -20.59
C CYS A 56 0.92 -5.40 -20.10
N HIS A 57 -0.09 -5.31 -20.98
CA HIS A 57 -1.48 -5.64 -20.68
C HIS A 57 -1.70 -7.16 -20.62
N LEU A 58 -0.88 -7.94 -21.33
CA LEU A 58 -0.89 -9.41 -21.29
C LEU A 58 0.14 -9.97 -20.30
N ALA A 59 1.14 -9.16 -19.92
CA ALA A 59 2.23 -9.59 -19.07
C ALA A 59 1.85 -9.62 -17.59
N ASP A 60 1.17 -10.70 -17.22
CA ASP A 60 1.48 -11.46 -16.00
C ASP A 60 2.74 -12.34 -16.23
N GLN A 61 3.82 -11.76 -16.79
CA GLN A 61 4.91 -12.53 -17.41
C GLN A 61 5.84 -13.30 -16.46
N HIS A 62 5.56 -13.32 -15.15
CA HIS A 62 6.29 -14.17 -14.20
C HIS A 62 5.44 -15.25 -13.52
N ASP A 63 4.12 -15.18 -13.60
CA ASP A 63 3.20 -16.24 -13.16
C ASP A 63 1.79 -15.98 -13.73
N PRO A 64 1.43 -16.57 -14.89
CA PRO A 64 0.08 -16.43 -15.47
C PRO A 64 -1.04 -17.03 -14.59
N THR A 65 -0.70 -17.63 -13.45
CA THR A 65 -1.65 -18.11 -12.43
C THR A 65 -1.73 -17.22 -11.19
N SER A 66 -0.81 -16.27 -11.03
CA SER A 66 -0.89 -15.26 -9.96
C SER A 66 -1.91 -14.19 -10.35
N LYS A 67 -2.82 -13.85 -9.44
CA LYS A 67 -3.71 -12.70 -9.64
C LYS A 67 -2.88 -11.42 -9.61
N THR A 68 -3.22 -10.48 -10.49
CA THR A 68 -2.76 -9.09 -10.44
C THR A 68 -2.83 -8.57 -9.00
N ASP A 69 -1.71 -8.10 -8.44
CA ASP A 69 -1.72 -7.47 -7.12
C ASP A 69 -2.31 -6.06 -7.24
N VAL A 70 -3.64 -5.98 -7.03
CA VAL A 70 -4.43 -4.76 -7.14
C VAL A 70 -3.86 -3.63 -6.28
N ASP A 71 -3.45 -3.93 -5.05
CA ASP A 71 -2.93 -2.89 -4.14
C ASP A 71 -1.57 -2.37 -4.61
N ARG A 72 -0.74 -3.26 -5.17
CA ARG A 72 0.54 -2.87 -5.77
C ARG A 72 0.34 -2.03 -7.02
N LEU A 73 -0.66 -2.35 -7.85
CA LEU A 73 -1.03 -1.53 -9.01
C LEU A 73 -1.62 -0.18 -8.60
N ARG A 74 -2.41 -0.12 -7.52
CA ARG A 74 -2.88 1.15 -6.95
C ARG A 74 -1.71 2.03 -6.50
N MET A 75 -0.76 1.45 -5.77
CA MET A 75 0.47 2.13 -5.35
C MET A 75 1.26 2.63 -6.57
N PHE A 76 1.42 1.81 -7.60
CA PHE A 76 2.05 2.22 -8.85
C PHE A 76 1.30 3.36 -9.54
N ARG A 77 -0.04 3.29 -9.62
CA ARG A 77 -0.87 4.32 -10.26
C ARG A 77 -0.79 5.67 -9.54
N GLN A 78 -0.67 5.65 -8.21
CA GLN A 78 -0.52 6.83 -7.36
C GLN A 78 0.87 7.47 -7.48
N HIS A 79 1.93 6.67 -7.45
CA HIS A 79 3.29 7.19 -7.37
C HIS A 79 4.05 7.23 -8.71
N LYS A 80 3.58 6.49 -9.72
CA LYS A 80 4.18 6.33 -11.06
C LYS A 80 5.66 5.93 -11.04
N ASP A 81 6.09 5.26 -9.97
CA ASP A 81 7.47 4.84 -9.80
C ASP A 81 7.65 3.39 -10.28
N PRO A 82 8.41 3.15 -11.37
CA PRO A 82 8.58 1.80 -11.92
C PRO A 82 9.26 0.81 -10.97
N ALA A 83 10.00 1.29 -9.95
CA ALA A 83 10.61 0.40 -8.97
C ALA A 83 9.55 -0.38 -8.16
N ILE A 84 8.33 0.15 -8.06
CA ILE A 84 7.19 -0.52 -7.42
C ILE A 84 6.87 -1.83 -8.13
N LEU A 85 7.06 -1.94 -9.44
CA LEU A 85 6.73 -3.16 -10.22
C LEU A 85 7.90 -4.15 -10.29
N ASP A 86 9.09 -3.77 -9.83
CA ASP A 86 10.27 -4.62 -9.87
C ASP A 86 10.17 -5.80 -8.88
N HIS A 87 10.60 -7.00 -9.28
CA HIS A 87 10.56 -8.18 -8.42
C HIS A 87 11.35 -8.00 -7.10
N ARG A 88 12.40 -7.18 -7.07
CA ARG A 88 13.18 -6.88 -5.86
C ARG A 88 12.39 -6.11 -4.81
N PHE A 89 11.29 -5.45 -5.19
CA PHE A 89 10.39 -4.80 -4.24
C PHE A 89 9.52 -5.80 -3.46
N VAL A 90 9.31 -7.02 -3.97
CA VAL A 90 8.36 -7.99 -3.37
C VAL A 90 8.62 -8.29 -1.89
N PRO A 91 9.88 -8.49 -1.41
CA PRO A 91 10.15 -8.69 0.01
C PRO A 91 9.73 -7.52 0.90
N LEU A 92 9.92 -6.28 0.43
CA LEU A 92 9.49 -5.08 1.15
C LEU A 92 7.97 -4.90 1.07
N TRP A 93 7.38 -5.15 -0.10
CA TRP A 93 5.93 -5.10 -0.31
C TRP A 93 5.15 -6.01 0.63
N ARG A 94 5.63 -7.25 0.85
CA ARG A 94 5.01 -8.18 1.81
C ARG A 94 4.99 -7.62 3.23
N ARG A 95 6.02 -6.87 3.61
CA ARG A 95 6.11 -6.21 4.93
C ARG A 95 5.19 -5.00 5.05
N CYS A 96 4.78 -4.42 3.93
CA CYS A 96 3.84 -3.29 3.91
C CYS A 96 2.37 -3.73 4.06
N GLN A 97 2.07 -5.03 4.08
CA GLN A 97 0.68 -5.53 4.09
C GLN A 97 -0.12 -5.08 5.32
N PHE A 98 0.52 -4.91 6.48
CA PHE A 98 -0.15 -4.41 7.68
C PHE A 98 -0.56 -2.93 7.55
N ILE A 99 0.15 -2.15 6.73
CA ILE A 99 -0.17 -0.75 6.47
C ILE A 99 -1.43 -0.64 5.58
N LEU A 100 -1.54 -1.55 4.61
CA LEU A 100 -2.67 -1.60 3.66
C LEU A 100 -3.94 -2.18 4.30
N HIS A 101 -3.78 -3.23 5.10
CA HIS A 101 -4.89 -4.02 5.64
C HIS A 101 -4.83 -4.21 7.16
N PRO A 102 -4.72 -3.13 7.97
CA PRO A 102 -4.51 -3.23 9.42
C PRO A 102 -5.63 -4.00 10.14
N ALA A 103 -6.85 -4.00 9.58
CA ALA A 103 -8.00 -4.76 10.07
C ALA A 103 -7.77 -6.30 10.10
N ARG A 104 -6.80 -6.82 9.35
CA ARG A 104 -6.48 -8.27 9.31
C ARG A 104 -5.55 -8.73 10.42
N PHE A 105 -4.97 -7.80 11.18
CA PHE A 105 -3.90 -8.09 12.15
C PHE A 105 -4.39 -7.87 13.59
N SER A 106 -3.92 -8.71 14.51
CA SER A 106 -4.03 -8.48 15.95
C SER A 106 -3.03 -7.40 16.40
N LEU A 107 -3.14 -6.93 17.64
CA LEU A 107 -2.23 -5.90 18.15
C LEU A 107 -0.77 -6.37 18.15
N ALA A 108 -0.53 -7.61 18.61
CA ALA A 108 0.80 -8.23 18.60
C ALA A 108 1.35 -8.34 17.17
N LEU A 109 0.53 -8.82 16.22
CA LEU A 109 0.96 -8.95 14.83
C LEU A 109 1.25 -7.59 14.17
N LEU A 110 0.48 -6.54 14.48
CA LEU A 110 0.78 -5.18 14.00
C LEU A 110 2.16 -4.71 14.46
N GLN A 111 2.50 -4.98 15.73
CA GLN A 111 3.79 -4.61 16.31
C GLN A 111 4.94 -5.43 15.70
N ASP A 112 4.76 -6.73 15.54
CA ASP A 112 5.75 -7.62 14.93
C ASP A 112 6.04 -7.24 13.47
N HIS A 113 4.99 -7.01 12.67
CA HIS A 113 5.14 -6.59 11.27
C HIS A 113 5.74 -5.19 11.13
N ARG A 114 5.41 -4.26 12.04
CA ARG A 114 6.08 -2.96 12.10
C ARG A 114 7.58 -3.13 12.33
N ARG A 115 7.97 -3.96 13.29
CA ARG A 115 9.38 -4.21 13.60
C ARG A 115 10.11 -4.83 12.43
N ASP A 116 9.56 -5.90 11.84
CA ASP A 116 10.15 -6.55 10.65
C ASP A 116 10.27 -5.59 9.46
N LEU A 117 9.29 -4.69 9.25
CA LEU A 117 9.41 -3.62 8.25
C LEU A 117 10.58 -2.68 8.55
N LEU A 118 10.68 -2.18 9.77
CA LEU A 118 11.71 -1.21 10.16
C LEU A 118 13.11 -1.81 10.11
N ASP A 119 13.27 -3.06 10.58
CA ASP A 119 14.53 -3.80 10.53
C ASP A 119 14.95 -4.00 9.06
N PHE A 120 14.04 -4.44 8.20
CA PHE A 120 14.31 -4.60 6.77
C PHE A 120 14.65 -3.28 6.07
N VAL A 121 13.91 -2.20 6.38
CA VAL A 121 14.18 -0.88 5.81
C VAL A 121 15.55 -0.37 6.24
N ALA A 122 15.97 -0.60 7.48
CA ALA A 122 17.26 -0.13 8.00
C ALA A 122 18.46 -0.72 7.21
N ASP A 123 18.33 -1.94 6.70
CA ASP A 123 19.37 -2.63 5.93
C ASP A 123 19.50 -2.15 4.48
N LEU A 124 18.55 -1.37 3.96
CA LEU A 124 18.58 -0.84 2.60
C LEU A 124 19.50 0.37 2.47
N HIS A 125 19.88 0.73 1.24
CA HIS A 125 20.64 1.95 1.00
C HIS A 125 19.80 3.19 1.37
N MET A 126 20.35 4.13 2.12
CA MET A 126 19.63 5.22 2.81
C MET A 126 18.60 4.73 3.86
N GLY A 127 18.60 3.44 4.18
CA GLY A 127 17.62 2.78 5.03
C GLY A 127 17.52 3.33 6.44
N THR A 128 18.64 3.67 7.07
CA THR A 128 18.67 4.24 8.43
C THR A 128 17.90 5.55 8.53
N PHE A 129 17.99 6.41 7.51
CA PHE A 129 17.25 7.67 7.45
C PHE A 129 15.73 7.41 7.33
N TYR A 130 15.31 6.57 6.38
CA TYR A 130 13.89 6.26 6.17
C TYR A 130 13.29 5.44 7.30
N CYS A 131 14.06 4.55 7.93
CA CYS A 131 13.66 3.84 9.15
C CYS A 131 13.37 4.84 10.28
N GLY A 132 14.24 5.84 10.49
CA GLY A 132 13.99 6.92 11.46
C GLY A 132 12.75 7.75 11.14
N ALA A 133 12.47 8.02 9.87
CA ALA A 133 11.25 8.73 9.45
C ALA A 133 9.98 7.90 9.68
N LEU A 134 9.99 6.62 9.33
CA LEU A 134 8.89 5.68 9.56
C LEU A 134 8.64 5.46 11.05
N LEU A 135 9.69 5.32 11.86
CA LEU A 135 9.58 5.17 13.31
C LEU A 135 8.86 6.38 13.92
N LYS A 136 9.29 7.61 13.59
CA LYS A 136 8.63 8.84 14.04
C LYS A 136 7.16 8.91 13.63
N LEU A 137 6.84 8.40 12.44
CA LEU A 137 5.47 8.38 11.92
C LEU A 137 4.59 7.39 12.71
N PHE A 138 5.11 6.19 12.97
CA PHE A 138 4.40 5.16 13.72
C PHE A 138 4.30 5.44 15.23
N ASP A 139 5.32 6.06 15.83
CA ASP A 139 5.36 6.33 17.28
C ASP A 139 4.66 7.62 17.70
N ARG A 140 4.09 8.38 16.75
CA ARG A 140 3.33 9.59 17.06
C ARG A 140 2.26 9.24 18.11
N ALA A 141 2.32 9.96 19.24
CA ALA A 141 1.66 9.56 20.49
C ALA A 141 0.22 9.10 20.28
N ARG A 142 -0.04 7.83 20.63
CA ARG A 142 -1.38 7.24 20.72
C ARG A 142 -2.17 7.98 21.77
N SER A 143 -2.89 9.01 21.32
CA SER A 143 -3.72 9.82 22.20
C SER A 143 -5.14 9.29 22.11
N GLY A 144 -5.59 8.60 23.14
CA GLY A 144 -6.98 8.18 23.25
C GLY A 144 -7.31 7.75 24.68
N PRO A 145 -8.57 7.94 25.11
CA PRO A 145 -9.01 7.46 26.41
C PRO A 145 -8.92 5.93 26.45
N ILE A 146 -8.47 5.39 27.58
CA ILE A 146 -8.53 3.95 27.91
C ILE A 146 -9.74 3.77 28.83
N PRO A 147 -10.51 2.66 28.72
CA PRO A 147 -11.57 2.35 29.67
C PRO A 147 -11.11 2.42 31.12
N ASP A 148 -11.92 3.01 32.00
CA ASP A 148 -11.64 3.08 33.44
C ASP A 148 -11.64 1.68 34.06
N ALA A 149 -10.70 1.43 34.98
CA ALA A 149 -10.61 0.17 35.68
C ALA A 149 -11.83 -0.03 36.61
N PRO A 150 -12.33 -1.28 36.74
CA PRO A 150 -13.43 -1.58 37.66
C PRO A 150 -12.97 -1.44 39.12
N ASP A 151 -13.93 -1.16 40.01
CA ASP A 151 -13.66 -1.08 41.46
C ASP A 151 -13.33 -2.48 42.01
N MET A 152 -12.23 -2.55 42.77
CA MET A 152 -11.68 -3.79 43.34
C MET A 152 -12.47 -4.34 44.52
N LEU A 153 -13.45 -3.59 45.06
CA LEU A 153 -14.21 -3.95 46.25
C LEU A 153 -15.50 -4.74 45.97
N HIS A 154 -15.81 -5.07 44.71
CA HIS A 154 -17.03 -5.81 44.35
C HIS A 154 -16.83 -7.35 44.35
N ALA A 155 -17.90 -8.08 44.72
CA ALA A 155 -17.89 -9.54 44.82
C ALA A 155 -17.65 -10.26 43.48
N ASP A 156 -17.90 -9.58 42.35
CA ASP A 156 -17.71 -10.03 40.97
C ASP A 156 -16.46 -9.42 40.30
N PHE A 157 -15.47 -8.99 41.12
CA PHE A 157 -14.24 -8.34 40.65
C PHE A 157 -13.52 -9.11 39.54
N GLU A 158 -13.35 -10.43 39.66
CA GLU A 158 -12.62 -11.22 38.67
C GLU A 158 -13.25 -11.18 37.27
N GLU A 159 -14.59 -11.26 37.20
CA GLU A 159 -15.31 -11.19 35.93
C GLU A 159 -15.26 -9.78 35.34
N SER A 160 -15.46 -8.77 36.18
CA SER A 160 -15.39 -7.36 35.81
C SER A 160 -14.00 -6.97 35.31
N PHE A 161 -12.94 -7.46 35.97
CA PHE A 161 -11.55 -7.23 35.59
C PHE A 161 -11.22 -7.87 34.24
N ARG A 162 -11.59 -9.15 34.03
CA ARG A 162 -11.39 -9.82 32.73
C ARG A 162 -12.11 -9.09 31.60
N LYS A 163 -13.34 -8.64 31.83
CA LYS A 163 -14.09 -7.84 30.85
C LYS A 163 -13.39 -6.51 30.54
N TRP A 164 -12.87 -5.84 31.56
CA TRP A 164 -12.09 -4.61 31.40
C TRP A 164 -10.82 -4.84 30.60
N GLU A 165 -10.05 -5.90 30.87
CA GLU A 165 -8.86 -6.25 30.08
C GLU A 165 -9.21 -6.47 28.60
N ASP A 166 -10.30 -7.18 28.32
CA ASP A 166 -10.81 -7.38 26.96
C ASP A 166 -11.22 -6.04 26.29
N ASP A 167 -11.87 -5.15 27.03
CA ASP A 167 -12.25 -3.82 26.55
C ASP A 167 -11.02 -2.96 26.24
N VAL A 168 -10.02 -2.93 27.13
CA VAL A 168 -8.75 -2.24 26.92
C VAL A 168 -8.04 -2.79 25.69
N ALA A 169 -7.92 -4.11 25.56
CA ALA A 169 -7.29 -4.75 24.42
C ALA A 169 -8.00 -4.39 23.09
N ARG A 170 -9.34 -4.39 23.07
CA ARG A 170 -10.14 -3.94 21.92
C ARG A 170 -9.89 -2.47 21.59
N THR A 171 -9.89 -1.59 22.59
CA THR A 171 -9.65 -0.15 22.41
C THR A 171 -8.25 0.10 21.86
N CYS A 172 -7.22 -0.52 22.43
CA CYS A 172 -5.84 -0.40 21.94
C CYS A 172 -5.70 -0.89 20.49
N LEU A 173 -6.32 -2.02 20.14
CA LEU A 173 -6.30 -2.53 18.77
C LEU A 173 -6.99 -1.57 17.79
N GLN A 174 -8.15 -1.02 18.15
CA GLN A 174 -8.87 -0.06 17.30
C GLN A 174 -8.06 1.22 17.10
N GLN A 175 -7.47 1.76 18.17
CA GLN A 175 -6.61 2.94 18.11
C GLN A 175 -5.39 2.69 17.22
N GLU A 176 -4.72 1.54 17.37
CA GLU A 176 -3.56 1.18 16.55
C GLU A 176 -3.92 1.07 15.07
N ARG A 177 -5.03 0.39 14.74
CA ARG A 177 -5.50 0.26 13.35
C ARG A 177 -5.82 1.61 12.74
N LYS A 178 -6.57 2.45 13.47
CA LYS A 178 -6.91 3.80 13.04
C LYS A 178 -5.66 4.64 12.79
N HIS A 179 -4.68 4.58 13.69
CA HIS A 179 -3.42 5.28 13.51
C HIS A 179 -2.66 4.81 12.26
N VAL A 180 -2.56 3.50 12.04
CA VAL A 180 -1.95 2.94 10.81
C VAL A 180 -2.69 3.39 9.55
N GLU A 181 -4.03 3.48 9.59
CA GLU A 181 -4.84 4.02 8.49
C GLU A 181 -4.54 5.50 8.23
N GLU A 182 -4.44 6.32 9.27
CA GLU A 182 -4.16 7.75 9.17
C GLU A 182 -2.78 8.05 8.57
N VAL A 183 -1.78 7.24 8.89
CA VAL A 183 -0.40 7.43 8.40
C VAL A 183 -0.07 6.65 7.13
N ARG A 184 -1.02 5.86 6.60
CA ARG A 184 -0.82 4.92 5.48
C ARG A 184 -0.13 5.55 4.29
N ASP A 185 -0.72 6.61 3.74
CA ASP A 185 -0.25 7.22 2.49
C ASP A 185 1.14 7.85 2.68
N GLN A 186 1.39 8.45 3.85
CA GLN A 186 2.69 9.02 4.17
C GLN A 186 3.76 7.92 4.33
N ALA A 187 3.42 6.80 4.97
CA ALA A 187 4.34 5.66 5.12
C ALA A 187 4.69 5.05 3.76
N LEU A 188 3.69 4.81 2.90
CA LEU A 188 3.90 4.28 1.55
C LEU A 188 4.71 5.25 0.67
N SER A 189 4.48 6.55 0.79
CA SER A 189 5.28 7.57 0.09
C SER A 189 6.75 7.52 0.48
N LEU A 190 7.06 7.41 1.78
CA LEU A 190 8.44 7.24 2.26
C LEU A 190 9.09 5.95 1.71
N ILE A 191 8.32 4.86 1.67
CA ILE A 191 8.80 3.59 1.08
C ILE A 191 9.12 3.75 -0.40
N VAL A 192 8.26 4.41 -1.18
CA VAL A 192 8.52 4.68 -2.60
C VAL A 192 9.74 5.56 -2.79
N GLU A 193 9.88 6.60 -1.98
CA GLU A 193 11.04 7.49 -2.04
C GLU A 193 12.34 6.73 -1.76
N LEU A 194 12.35 5.84 -0.78
CA LEU A 194 13.46 4.94 -0.48
C LEU A 194 13.85 4.06 -1.69
N LEU A 195 12.87 3.59 -2.49
CA LEU A 195 13.16 2.75 -3.66
C LEU A 195 14.08 3.44 -4.67
N ARG A 196 14.01 4.77 -4.76
CA ARG A 196 14.81 5.58 -5.70
C ARG A 196 16.31 5.54 -5.40
N TYR A 197 16.68 5.13 -4.19
CA TYR A 197 18.08 5.00 -3.77
C TYR A 197 18.64 3.59 -3.94
N GLN A 198 17.80 2.61 -4.29
CA GLN A 198 18.26 1.21 -4.37
C GLN A 198 18.97 0.87 -5.68
N ASN A 199 19.03 1.81 -6.64
CA ASN A 199 19.65 1.62 -7.95
C ASN A 199 19.14 0.37 -8.70
N TRP A 200 17.86 0.05 -8.51
CA TRP A 200 17.28 -1.13 -9.13
C TRP A 200 17.05 -0.94 -10.62
N LEU A 201 16.75 0.27 -11.05
CA LEU A 201 16.48 0.57 -12.45
C LEU A 201 17.74 1.11 -13.14
N PRO A 202 17.99 0.76 -14.42
CA PRO A 202 19.10 1.30 -15.19
C PRO A 202 18.95 2.82 -15.42
N GLU A 203 20.07 3.54 -15.48
CA GLU A 203 20.14 5.02 -15.56
C GLU A 203 19.34 5.64 -16.73
N ASN A 204 19.05 4.86 -17.78
CA ASN A 204 18.28 5.28 -18.95
C ASN A 204 16.78 5.53 -18.69
N ASP A 205 16.23 5.14 -17.54
CA ASP A 205 14.84 5.47 -17.17
C ASP A 205 14.68 6.90 -16.58
N SER A 206 15.79 7.65 -16.47
CA SER A 206 15.79 9.07 -16.07
C SER A 206 14.93 9.98 -16.96
N HIS A 207 14.62 9.58 -18.19
CA HIS A 207 13.74 10.32 -19.10
C HIS A 207 12.24 10.26 -18.75
N ARG A 208 11.84 9.52 -17.70
CA ARG A 208 10.45 9.47 -17.23
C ARG A 208 10.13 10.47 -16.12
N ARG A 209 11.11 11.27 -15.69
CA ARG A 209 10.95 12.27 -14.63
C ARG A 209 10.49 13.63 -15.19
N THR A 210 9.26 13.72 -15.67
CA THR A 210 8.55 15.01 -15.90
C THR A 210 7.06 14.79 -15.90
#